data_AF-A0A5C0DZN0-F1
#
_entry.id   AF-A0A5C0DZN0-F1
#
_cell.length_a   1.000
_cell.length_b   1.000
_cell.length_c   1.000
_cell.angle_alpha   90.00
_cell.angle_beta   90.00
_cell.angle_gamma   90.00
#
_symmetry.space_group_name_H-M   'P 1'
#
loop_
_entity.id
_entity.type
_entity.pdbx_description
1 polymer ?
#
loop_
_entity_poly.entity_id
_entity_poly.type
_entity_poly.pdbx_seq_one_letter_code
_entity_poly.pdbx_strand_id
1 'polypeptide(L)' 'MTPGGAECGIKNQLGKATNRPTLRWIFQCFQCIHLVTLNQEKHISNWNKDRDFILSLLPDDCLRYYQLVS' A
#
# COMPACT_ATOMS: atom_id res chain seq x y z
N MET A 1 4.95 -31.70 2.80
CA MET A 1 5.33 -30.50 2.03
C MET A 1 4.07 -30.00 1.33
N THR A 2 3.30 -29.14 1.98
CA THR A 2 2.15 -28.45 1.35
C THR A 2 2.70 -27.27 0.53
N PRO A 3 2.18 -27.06 -0.70
CA PRO A 3 2.71 -26.06 -1.61
C PRO A 3 2.41 -24.65 -1.08
N GLY A 4 3.35 -23.73 -1.31
CA GLY A 4 3.26 -22.33 -0.91
C GLY A 4 1.94 -21.72 -1.35
N GLY A 5 1.02 -21.56 -0.39
CA GLY A 5 -0.18 -20.78 -0.58
C GLY A 5 0.25 -19.34 -0.79
N ALA A 6 -0.10 -18.77 -1.94
CA ALA A 6 -0.11 -17.33 -2.08
C ALA A 6 -0.99 -16.78 -0.96
N GLU A 7 -0.35 -16.22 0.07
CA GLU A 7 -1.05 -15.79 1.25
C GLU A 7 -1.88 -14.55 0.88
N CYS A 8 -3.17 -14.75 0.64
CA CYS A 8 -4.11 -13.69 0.31
C CYS A 8 -4.37 -12.85 1.56
N GLY A 9 -3.65 -11.73 1.71
CA GLY A 9 -3.79 -10.83 2.86
C GLY A 9 -2.70 -9.76 2.92
N ILE A 10 -2.98 -8.69 3.66
CA ILE A 10 -1.99 -7.63 3.90
C ILE A 10 -0.93 -8.21 4.85
N LYS A 11 0.37 -8.11 4.52
CA LYS A 11 1.45 -8.54 5.41
C LYS A 11 1.42 -7.72 6.69
N ASN A 12 1.47 -8.37 7.85
CA ASN A 12 1.54 -7.72 9.15
C ASN A 12 2.98 -7.25 9.48
N GLN A 13 3.18 -6.71 10.69
CA GLN A 13 4.49 -6.24 11.19
C GLN A 13 5.62 -7.28 11.13
N LEU A 14 5.26 -8.57 11.17
CA LEU A 14 6.19 -9.70 11.12
C LEU A 14 6.34 -10.28 9.71
N GLY A 15 5.75 -9.63 8.69
CA GLY A 15 5.80 -10.08 7.30
C GLY A 15 4.86 -11.23 6.96
N LYS A 16 4.00 -11.67 7.88
CA LYS A 16 3.01 -12.74 7.65
C LYS A 16 1.71 -12.16 7.13
N ALA A 17 1.07 -12.79 6.15
CA ALA A 17 -0.22 -12.30 5.69
C ALA A 17 -1.26 -12.34 6.80
N THR A 18 -2.08 -11.29 6.88
CA THR A 18 -3.25 -11.26 7.75
C THR A 18 -4.47 -10.80 6.97
N ASN A 19 -5.59 -11.46 7.26
CA ASN A 19 -6.92 -11.09 6.80
C ASN A 19 -7.62 -10.10 7.76
N ARG A 20 -6.98 -9.75 8.89
CA ARG A 20 -7.52 -8.81 9.89
C ARG A 20 -6.51 -7.70 10.19
N PRO A 21 -6.09 -6.92 9.18
CA PRO A 21 -5.21 -5.78 9.39
C PRO A 21 -5.91 -4.73 10.27
N THR A 22 -5.17 -4.10 11.16
CA THR A 22 -5.69 -2.93 11.89
C THR A 22 -5.60 -1.70 11.01
N LEU A 23 -6.51 -0.73 11.19
CA LEU A 23 -6.44 0.54 10.46
C LEU A 23 -5.11 1.28 10.71
N ARG A 24 -4.59 1.21 11.94
CA ARG A 24 -3.26 1.73 12.28
C ARG A 24 -2.17 1.08 11.42
N TRP A 25 -2.23 -0.23 11.23
CA TRP A 25 -1.26 -0.95 10.40
C TRP A 25 -1.36 -0.55 8.93
N ILE A 26 -2.58 -0.42 8.41
CA ILE A 26 -2.83 0.09 7.05
C ILE A 26 -2.14 1.45 6.86
N PHE A 27 -2.32 2.39 7.80
CA PHE A 27 -1.64 3.69 7.72
C PHE A 27 -0.11 3.58 7.82
N GLN A 28 0.43 2.65 8.61
CA GLN A 28 1.88 2.38 8.64
C GLN A 28 2.39 1.87 7.30
N CYS A 29 1.61 1.05 6.58
CA CYS A 29 1.95 0.64 5.22
C CYS A 29 1.99 1.81 4.22
N PHE A 30 1.35 2.94 4.51
CA PHE A 30 1.42 4.17 3.72
C PHE A 30 2.39 5.22 4.31
N GLN A 31 3.10 4.90 5.39
CA GLN A 31 4.14 5.80 5.90
C GLN A 31 5.28 5.94 4.88
N CYS A 32 5.89 7.12 4.92
CA CYS A 32 7.01 7.50 4.07
C CYS A 32 6.73 7.43 2.56
N ILE A 33 5.48 7.57 2.13
CA ILE A 33 5.15 7.91 0.74
C ILE A 33 5.27 9.41 0.60
N HIS A 34 6.11 9.85 -0.32
CA HIS A 34 6.34 11.26 -0.57
C HIS A 34 6.14 11.57 -2.05
N LEU A 35 5.41 12.64 -2.32
CA LEU A 35 5.44 13.27 -3.63
C LEU A 35 6.74 14.04 -3.76
N VAL A 36 7.59 13.65 -4.71
CA VAL A 36 8.83 14.34 -5.02
C VAL A 36 8.76 14.88 -6.45
N THR A 37 9.22 16.11 -6.66
CA THR A 37 9.35 16.69 -8.00
C THR A 37 10.79 16.55 -8.44
N LEU A 38 11.02 15.82 -9.53
CA LEU A 38 12.33 15.59 -10.10
C LEU A 38 12.24 15.94 -11.58
N ASN A 39 13.10 16.83 -12.07
CA ASN A 39 13.08 17.28 -13.47
C ASN A 39 11.70 17.79 -13.96
N GLN A 40 10.96 18.53 -13.12
CA GLN A 40 9.60 19.03 -13.39
C GLN A 40 8.51 17.93 -13.48
N GLU A 41 8.87 16.67 -13.28
CA GLU A 41 7.94 15.55 -13.19
C GLU A 41 7.64 15.20 -11.73
N LYS A 42 6.38 14.84 -11.46
CA LYS A 42 5.92 14.41 -10.13
C LYS A 42 6.11 12.90 -10.01
N HIS A 43 6.89 12.46 -9.03
CA HIS A 43 7.13 11.06 -8.73
C HIS A 43 6.64 10.72 -7.32
N ILE A 44 6.10 9.51 -7.15
CA ILE A 44 5.76 8.97 -5.84
C ILE A 44 6.95 8.13 -5.35
N SER A 45 7.65 8.62 -4.34
CA SER A 45 8.72 7.90 -3.65
C SER A 45 8.17 6.74 -2.82
N ASN A 46 8.93 5.65 -2.72
CA ASN A 46 8.66 4.50 -1.85
C ASN A 46 7.35 3.74 -2.19
N TRP A 47 6.86 3.85 -3.44
CA TRP A 47 5.71 3.10 -3.93
C TRP A 47 6.06 1.63 -4.21
N ASN A 48 5.14 0.69 -3.91
CA ASN A 48 5.33 -0.73 -4.17
C ASN A 48 4.00 -1.45 -4.46
N LYS A 49 4.08 -2.70 -4.95
CA LYS A 49 2.91 -3.52 -5.30
C LYS A 49 2.02 -3.90 -4.12
N ASP A 50 2.61 -4.00 -2.92
CA ASP A 50 1.84 -4.30 -1.71
C ASP A 50 0.86 -3.13 -1.42
N ARG A 51 1.26 -1.87 -1.68
CA ARG A 51 0.41 -0.69 -1.52
C ARG A 51 -0.71 -0.64 -2.56
N ASP A 52 -0.46 -1.04 -3.81
CA ASP A 52 -1.51 -1.16 -4.83
C ASP A 52 -2.62 -2.12 -4.38
N PHE A 53 -2.23 -3.25 -3.77
CA PHE A 53 -3.17 -4.21 -3.19
C PHE A 53 -3.94 -3.64 -2.00
N ILE A 54 -3.30 -2.87 -1.12
CA ILE A 54 -4.00 -2.24 0.01
C ILE A 54 -4.99 -1.19 -0.49
N LEU A 55 -4.62 -0.41 -1.51
CA LEU A 55 -5.47 0.62 -2.10
C LEU A 55 -6.71 0.03 -2.79
N SER A 56 -6.60 -1.14 -3.43
CA SER A 56 -7.76 -1.81 -4.04
C SER A 56 -8.78 -2.33 -3.02
N LEU A 57 -8.40 -2.44 -1.74
CA LEU A 57 -9.29 -2.81 -0.64
C LEU A 57 -9.97 -1.60 0.02
N LEU A 58 -9.51 -0.39 -0.26
CA LEU A 58 -10.06 0.85 0.30
C LEU A 58 -11.12 1.45 -0.64
N PRO A 59 -12.07 2.24 -0.11
CA PRO A 59 -13.02 2.98 -0.95
C PRO A 59 -12.32 3.93 -1.92
N ASP A 60 -12.94 4.19 -3.08
CA ASP A 60 -12.38 5.06 -4.12
C ASP A 60 -12.03 6.47 -3.62
N ASP A 61 -12.73 6.98 -2.61
CA ASP A 61 -12.42 8.28 -2.00
C ASP A 61 -11.04 8.31 -1.32
N CYS A 62 -10.56 7.18 -0.81
CA CYS A 62 -9.20 7.08 -0.29
C CYS A 62 -8.16 7.13 -1.41
N LEU A 63 -8.47 6.59 -2.60
CA LEU A 63 -7.58 6.61 -3.76
C LEU A 63 -7.29 8.04 -4.20
N ARG A 64 -8.29 8.94 -4.16
CA ARG A 64 -8.17 10.34 -4.59
C ARG A 64 -7.11 11.14 -3.83
N TYR A 65 -6.84 10.78 -2.57
CA TYR A 65 -5.80 11.44 -1.77
C TYR A 65 -4.38 11.05 -2.22
N TYR A 66 -4.21 9.83 -2.71
CA TYR A 66 -2.92 9.28 -3.13
C TYR A 66 -2.68 9.37 -4.63
N GLN A 67 -3.76 9.40 -5.42
CA GLN A 67 -3.73 9.77 -6.81
C GLN A 67 -3.37 11.24 -6.85
N LEU A 68 -2.21 11.54 -7.42
CA LEU A 68 -1.82 12.87 -7.83
C LEU A 68 -2.75 13.30 -8.97
N VAL A 69 -4.01 13.58 -8.66
CA VAL A 69 -4.98 13.99 -9.67
C VAL A 69 -4.49 15.33 -10.21
N SER A 70 -4.09 15.30 -11.48
CA SER A 70 -4.01 16.46 -12.37
C SER A 70 -5.41 16.84 -12.83
#